data_AF-A0A9C7WFJ3-F1
#
_entry.id   AF-A0A9C7WFJ3-F1
#
_cell.length_a   1.000
_cell.length_b   1.000
_cell.length_c   1.000
_cell.angle_alpha   90.00
_cell.angle_beta   90.00
_cell.angle_gamma   90.00
#
_symmetry.space_group_name_H-M   'P 1'
#
loop_
_entity.id
_entity.type
_entity.pdbx_description
1 polymer ?
#
loop_
_entity_poly.entity_id
_entity_poly.type
_entity_poly.pdbx_seq_one_letter_code
_entity_poly.pdbx_strand_id
1 'polypeptide(L)'
;MLKPRRRLTKKEVKQDKFVTTVLKLWALTRERYKEMGAGVLGVLALIAILNMWAGHQRRREAQAWELLAEAQAAWVQGDTSGASGTYEEVMERFWGTKAAARACLALGDIALSKGLYDEAEEAYRRCLRKYGKDDVLAFAATSGIGVCLEDRGRYEEAADLYREFARRHPESPL
;
A
#
# COMPACT_ATOMS: atom_id res chain seq x y z
N MET A 1 -25.04 -68.37 27.19
CA MET A 1 -26.37 -67.73 27.33
C MET A 1 -26.35 -66.39 26.61
N LEU A 2 -27.03 -66.27 25.46
CA LEU A 2 -27.10 -65.03 24.67
C LEU A 2 -28.41 -64.30 24.97
N LYS A 3 -28.33 -63.04 25.43
CA LYS A 3 -29.46 -62.17 25.77
C LYS A 3 -30.30 -61.87 24.51
N PRO A 4 -31.64 -61.87 24.55
CA PRO A 4 -32.44 -61.70 23.33
C PRO A 4 -32.39 -60.25 22.83
N ARG A 5 -32.16 -60.09 21.51
CA ARG A 5 -32.16 -58.80 20.81
C ARG A 5 -33.57 -58.20 20.79
N ARG A 6 -33.73 -57.00 21.36
CA ARG A 6 -34.94 -56.16 21.23
C ARG A 6 -35.24 -55.91 19.74
N ARG A 7 -36.46 -56.21 19.30
CA ARG A 7 -36.96 -55.84 17.96
C ARG A 7 -37.40 -54.37 18.00
N LEU A 8 -36.66 -53.49 17.34
CA LEU A 8 -37.03 -52.09 17.13
C LEU A 8 -38.23 -52.03 16.19
N THR A 9 -39.25 -51.27 16.55
CA THR A 9 -40.52 -51.25 15.80
C THR A 9 -40.39 -50.25 14.64
N LYS A 10 -40.88 -50.57 13.43
CA LYS A 10 -40.75 -49.74 12.21
C LYS A 10 -41.17 -48.26 12.36
N LYS A 11 -41.94 -47.91 13.40
CA LYS A 11 -42.31 -46.53 13.76
C LYS A 11 -41.16 -45.72 14.38
N GLU A 12 -40.24 -46.35 15.11
CA GLU A 12 -39.09 -45.69 15.78
C GLU A 12 -37.96 -45.37 14.80
N VAL A 13 -37.81 -46.16 13.73
CA VAL A 13 -36.82 -45.93 12.65
C VAL A 13 -37.19 -44.74 11.78
N LYS A 14 -38.44 -44.25 11.83
CA LYS A 14 -38.94 -43.15 10.98
C LYS A 14 -38.76 -41.75 11.57
N GLN A 15 -38.41 -41.62 12.84
CA GLN A 15 -37.99 -40.35 13.43
C GLN A 15 -36.48 -40.29 13.51
N ASP A 16 -35.86 -40.40 12.34
CA ASP A 16 -34.41 -40.31 12.27
C ASP A 16 -33.98 -38.91 12.72
N LYS A 17 -33.04 -38.85 13.66
CA LYS A 17 -32.40 -37.60 14.12
C LYS A 17 -31.91 -36.80 12.92
N PHE A 18 -31.49 -37.51 11.87
CA PHE A 18 -31.15 -36.95 10.58
C PHE A 18 -32.30 -36.17 9.92
N VAL A 19 -33.49 -36.78 9.76
CA VAL A 19 -34.64 -36.12 9.12
C VAL A 19 -35.09 -34.91 9.92
N THR A 20 -35.10 -34.99 11.25
CA THR A 20 -35.48 -33.83 12.10
C THR A 20 -34.41 -32.75 12.13
N THR A 21 -33.13 -33.10 12.08
CA THR A 21 -32.03 -32.15 11.90
C THR A 21 -32.13 -31.47 10.53
N VAL A 22 -32.42 -32.23 9.47
CA VAL A 22 -32.62 -31.72 8.11
C VAL A 22 -33.85 -30.81 8.03
N LEU A 23 -34.96 -31.18 8.67
CA LEU A 23 -36.17 -30.38 8.72
C LEU A 23 -36.00 -29.11 9.57
N LYS A 24 -35.30 -29.20 10.71
CA LYS A 24 -34.93 -28.01 11.51
C LYS A 24 -33.96 -27.10 10.76
N LEU A 25 -33.01 -27.67 10.01
CA LEU A 25 -32.14 -26.92 9.10
C LEU A 25 -32.97 -26.20 8.03
N TRP A 26 -33.90 -26.89 7.38
CA TRP A 26 -34.80 -26.33 6.36
C TRP A 26 -35.76 -25.28 6.93
N ALA A 27 -36.22 -25.43 8.17
CA ALA A 27 -37.08 -24.46 8.84
C ALA A 27 -36.30 -23.19 9.23
N LEU A 28 -35.10 -23.34 9.81
CA LEU A 28 -34.21 -22.22 10.15
C LEU A 28 -33.73 -21.47 8.91
N THR A 29 -33.43 -22.19 7.82
CA THR A 29 -33.07 -21.55 6.56
C THR A 29 -34.27 -20.83 5.94
N ARG A 30 -35.48 -21.42 5.94
CA ARG A 30 -36.67 -20.80 5.34
C ARG A 30 -37.18 -19.55 6.08
N GLU A 31 -36.98 -19.44 7.39
CA GLU A 31 -37.41 -18.25 8.16
C GLU A 31 -36.44 -17.08 8.03
N ARG A 32 -35.13 -17.33 7.87
CA ARG A 32 -34.10 -16.26 7.83
C ARG A 32 -33.36 -16.08 6.51
N TYR A 33 -33.68 -16.84 5.45
CA TYR A 33 -32.96 -16.75 4.17
C TYR A 33 -32.95 -15.35 3.55
N LYS A 34 -33.99 -14.52 3.80
CA LYS A 34 -34.03 -13.13 3.29
C LYS A 34 -33.04 -12.23 4.01
N GLU A 35 -32.91 -12.36 5.34
CA GLU A 35 -31.93 -11.61 6.15
C GLU A 35 -30.50 -12.10 5.90
N MET A 36 -30.30 -13.41 5.80
CA MET A 36 -28.99 -14.00 5.43
C MET A 36 -28.60 -13.64 4.01
N GLY A 37 -29.56 -13.66 3.07
CA GLY A 37 -29.35 -13.23 1.69
C GLY A 37 -28.94 -11.77 1.60
N ALA A 38 -29.59 -10.88 2.37
CA ALA A 38 -29.20 -9.48 2.46
C ALA A 38 -27.78 -9.31 3.03
N GLY A 39 -27.41 -10.07 4.07
CA GLY A 39 -26.05 -10.06 4.63
C GLY A 39 -24.98 -10.53 3.63
N VAL A 40 -25.22 -11.64 2.93
CA VAL A 40 -24.31 -12.16 1.89
C VAL A 40 -24.16 -11.17 0.74
N LEU A 41 -25.27 -10.58 0.26
CA LEU A 41 -25.23 -9.54 -0.76
C LEU A 41 -24.45 -8.30 -0.30
N GLY A 42 -24.59 -7.90 0.97
CA GLY A 42 -23.82 -6.81 1.56
C GLY A 42 -22.31 -7.10 1.58
N VAL A 43 -21.92 -8.32 1.96
CA VAL A 43 -20.50 -8.76 1.92
C VAL A 43 -19.97 -8.80 0.49
N LEU A 44 -20.74 -9.33 -0.47
CA LEU A 44 -20.34 -9.35 -1.88
C LEU A 44 -20.21 -7.94 -2.47
N ALA A 45 -21.11 -7.03 -2.13
CA ALA A 45 -21.03 -5.63 -2.52
C ALA A 45 -19.79 -4.95 -1.93
N LEU A 46 -19.49 -5.18 -0.65
CA LEU A 46 -18.26 -4.68 -0.02
C LEU A 46 -17.00 -5.20 -0.72
N ILE A 47 -16.95 -6.51 -1.02
CA ILE A 47 -15.82 -7.10 -1.76
C ILE A 47 -15.71 -6.49 -3.17
N ALA A 48 -16.82 -6.27 -3.87
CA ALA A 48 -16.82 -5.63 -5.18
C ALA A 48 -16.34 -4.17 -5.11
N ILE A 49 -16.77 -3.40 -4.11
CA ILE A 49 -16.32 -2.02 -3.88
C ILE A 49 -14.82 -2.00 -3.57
N LEU A 50 -14.33 -2.88 -2.68
CA LEU A 50 -12.92 -2.98 -2.35
C LEU A 50 -12.08 -3.36 -3.59
N ASN A 51 -12.54 -4.30 -4.40
CA ASN A 51 -11.87 -4.66 -5.65
C ASN A 51 -11.90 -3.52 -6.68
N MET A 52 -13.01 -2.80 -6.79
CA MET A 52 -13.13 -1.66 -7.69
C MET A 52 -12.20 -0.52 -7.24
N TRP A 53 -12.13 -0.24 -5.94
CA TRP A 53 -11.26 0.77 -5.37
C TRP A 53 -9.78 0.38 -5.49
N ALA A 54 -9.43 -0.87 -5.18
CA ALA A 54 -8.08 -1.40 -5.38
C ALA A 54 -7.68 -1.42 -6.87
N GLY A 55 -8.59 -1.79 -7.76
CA GLY A 55 -8.38 -1.75 -9.21
C GLY A 55 -8.21 -0.32 -9.73
N HIS A 56 -8.98 0.63 -9.20
CA HIS A 56 -8.84 2.05 -9.53
C HIS A 56 -7.49 2.61 -9.06
N GLN A 57 -7.07 2.31 -7.82
CA GLN A 57 -5.76 2.69 -7.29
C GLN A 57 -4.62 2.09 -8.12
N ARG A 58 -4.72 0.81 -8.50
CA ARG A 58 -3.71 0.15 -9.37
C ARG A 58 -3.57 0.83 -10.73
N ARG A 59 -4.68 1.27 -11.33
CA ARG A 59 -4.64 2.00 -12.61
C ARG A 59 -3.97 3.37 -12.46
N ARG A 60 -4.28 4.11 -11.39
CA ARG A 60 -3.61 5.39 -11.08
C ARG A 60 -2.12 5.19 -10.86
N GLU A 61 -1.75 4.17 -10.09
CA GLU A 61 -0.35 3.82 -9.82
C GLU A 61 0.37 3.46 -11.13
N ALA A 62 -0.21 2.63 -11.99
CA ALA A 62 0.38 2.24 -13.27
C ALA A 62 0.63 3.44 -14.20
N GLN A 63 -0.34 4.35 -14.32
CA GLN A 63 -0.17 5.59 -15.09
C GLN A 63 0.91 6.50 -14.52
N ALA A 64 1.00 6.58 -13.18
CA ALA A 64 2.04 7.35 -12.52
C ALA A 64 3.44 6.79 -12.80
N TRP A 65 3.58 5.47 -12.83
CA TRP A 65 4.85 4.79 -13.16
C TRP A 65 5.26 4.98 -14.61
N GLU A 66 4.31 4.99 -15.54
CA GLU A 66 4.56 5.26 -16.95
C GLU A 66 5.13 6.67 -17.14
N LEU A 67 4.46 7.67 -16.57
CA LEU A 67 4.90 9.06 -16.63
C LEU A 67 6.23 9.29 -15.90
N LEU A 68 6.46 8.61 -14.77
CA LEU A 68 7.75 8.61 -14.08
C LEU A 68 8.87 8.03 -14.96
N ALA A 69 8.58 6.95 -15.69
CA ALA A 69 9.56 6.33 -16.58
C ALA A 69 9.93 7.25 -17.75
N GLU A 70 8.95 8.00 -18.29
CA GLU A 70 9.19 9.04 -19.29
C GLU A 70 10.09 10.15 -18.74
N ALA A 71 9.77 10.68 -17.55
CA ALA A 71 10.59 11.70 -16.88
C ALA A 71 12.03 11.22 -16.65
N GLN A 72 12.18 9.97 -16.21
CA GLN A 72 13.49 9.35 -16.01
C GLN A 72 14.25 9.19 -17.33
N ALA A 73 13.57 8.81 -18.40
CA ALA A 73 14.19 8.70 -19.72
C ALA A 73 14.66 10.06 -20.23
N ALA A 74 13.85 11.12 -20.07
CA ALA A 74 14.23 12.49 -20.44
C ALA A 74 15.46 12.96 -19.65
N TRP A 75 15.52 12.66 -18.34
CA TRP A 75 16.68 13.03 -17.51
C TRP A 75 17.95 12.33 -17.97
N VAL A 76 17.89 11.03 -18.25
CA VAL A 76 19.04 10.26 -18.76
C VAL A 76 19.50 10.75 -20.15
N GLN A 77 18.59 11.28 -20.96
CA GLN A 77 18.91 11.92 -22.23
C GLN A 77 19.52 13.33 -22.08
N GLY A 78 19.61 13.85 -20.85
CA GLY A 78 20.13 15.17 -20.53
C GLY A 78 19.09 16.28 -20.57
N ASP A 79 17.85 15.99 -20.98
CA ASP A 79 16.74 16.96 -20.91
C ASP A 79 16.24 17.09 -19.47
N THR A 80 17.01 17.83 -18.69
CA THR A 80 16.75 18.01 -17.27
C THR A 80 15.52 18.90 -17.03
N SER A 81 15.28 19.87 -17.92
CA SER A 81 14.13 20.78 -17.78
C SER A 81 12.82 20.06 -18.11
N GLY A 82 12.78 19.27 -19.18
CA GLY A 82 11.65 18.42 -19.51
C GLY A 82 11.38 17.40 -18.39
N ALA A 83 12.44 16.73 -17.91
CA ALA A 83 12.32 15.77 -16.82
C ALA A 83 11.73 16.39 -15.53
N SER A 84 12.22 17.57 -15.11
CA SER A 84 11.68 18.26 -13.95
C SER A 84 10.18 18.56 -14.09
N GLY A 85 9.75 19.07 -15.25
CA GLY A 85 8.33 19.34 -15.50
C GLY A 85 7.47 18.06 -15.43
N THR A 86 7.93 16.96 -16.02
CA THR A 86 7.20 15.69 -15.95
C THR A 86 7.18 15.12 -14.53
N TYR A 87 8.26 15.24 -13.75
CA TYR A 87 8.26 14.83 -12.33
C TYR A 87 7.28 15.65 -11.49
N GLU A 88 7.20 16.96 -11.73
CA GLU A 88 6.20 17.83 -11.08
C GLU A 88 4.78 17.39 -11.44
N GLU A 89 4.50 17.08 -12.72
CA GLU A 89 3.20 16.54 -13.14
C GLU A 89 2.88 15.23 -12.40
N VAL A 90 3.84 14.31 -12.28
CA VAL A 90 3.65 13.06 -11.53
C VAL A 90 3.25 13.36 -10.08
N MET A 91 3.93 14.31 -9.45
CA MET A 91 3.65 14.69 -8.06
C MET A 91 2.27 15.34 -7.87
N GLU A 92 1.82 16.17 -8.80
CA GLU A 92 0.54 16.87 -8.71
C GLU A 92 -0.63 15.94 -9.02
N ARG A 93 -0.53 15.17 -10.11
CA ARG A 93 -1.63 14.34 -10.64
C ARG A 93 -1.77 13.00 -9.92
N PHE A 94 -0.66 12.45 -9.44
CA PHE A 94 -0.60 11.14 -8.79
C PHE A 94 -0.12 11.21 -7.34
N TRP A 95 -0.42 12.31 -6.64
CA TRP A 95 -0.11 12.44 -5.21
C TRP A 95 -0.58 11.20 -4.41
N GLY A 96 0.27 10.76 -3.48
CA GLY A 96 0.02 9.57 -2.64
C GLY A 96 0.39 8.22 -3.27
N THR A 97 0.77 8.19 -4.55
CA THR A 97 1.35 6.99 -5.19
C THR A 97 2.83 6.81 -4.84
N LYS A 98 3.38 5.61 -5.00
CA LYS A 98 4.83 5.38 -4.83
C LYS A 98 5.65 6.03 -5.94
N ALA A 99 5.06 6.17 -7.13
CA ALA A 99 5.67 6.88 -8.24
C ALA A 99 5.85 8.38 -7.93
N ALA A 100 4.84 9.05 -7.35
CA ALA A 100 4.94 10.45 -6.95
C ALA A 100 5.98 10.68 -5.83
N ALA A 101 6.14 9.72 -4.93
CA ALA A 101 7.21 9.73 -3.94
C ALA A 101 8.60 9.67 -4.60
N ARG A 102 8.79 8.80 -5.59
CA ARG A 102 10.04 8.73 -6.38
C ARG A 102 10.30 9.98 -7.22
N ALA A 103 9.27 10.53 -7.87
CA ALA A 103 9.39 11.79 -8.61
C ALA A 103 9.87 12.93 -7.70
N CYS A 104 9.40 12.96 -6.44
CA CYS A 104 9.84 13.96 -5.48
C CYS A 104 11.32 13.82 -5.09
N LEU A 105 11.86 12.60 -5.00
CA LEU A 105 13.29 12.37 -4.82
C LEU A 105 14.09 12.82 -6.06
N ALA A 106 13.62 12.43 -7.25
CA ALA A 106 14.30 12.76 -8.50
C ALA A 106 14.44 14.28 -8.74
N LEU A 107 13.47 15.09 -8.30
CA LEU A 107 13.61 16.55 -8.32
C LEU A 107 14.74 17.04 -7.41
N GLY A 108 14.92 16.42 -6.24
CA GLY A 108 16.06 16.67 -5.36
C GLY A 108 17.38 16.23 -6.00
N ASP A 109 17.39 15.05 -6.63
CA ASP A 109 18.57 14.51 -7.33
C ASP A 109 18.98 15.43 -8.50
N ILE A 110 18.02 15.99 -9.23
CA ILE A 110 18.27 16.96 -10.29
C ILE A 110 18.93 18.23 -9.73
N ALA A 111 18.40 18.79 -8.65
CA ALA A 111 19.00 19.98 -8.02
C ALA A 111 20.42 19.67 -7.50
N LEU A 112 20.61 18.48 -6.90
CA LEU A 112 21.91 18.01 -6.44
C LEU A 112 22.90 17.87 -7.60
N SER A 113 22.49 17.31 -8.74
CA SER A 113 23.34 17.16 -9.92
C SER A 113 23.79 18.49 -10.53
N LYS A 114 23.05 19.58 -10.26
CA LYS A 114 23.39 20.96 -10.67
C LYS A 114 24.26 21.68 -9.64
N GLY A 115 24.60 21.04 -8.51
CA GLY A 115 25.32 21.68 -7.40
C GLY A 115 24.47 22.67 -6.59
N LEU A 116 23.15 22.65 -6.75
CA LEU A 116 22.22 23.53 -6.04
C LEU A 116 21.86 22.89 -4.70
N TYR A 117 22.84 22.79 -3.80
CA TYR A 117 22.73 22.01 -2.56
C TYR A 117 21.63 22.49 -1.62
N ASP A 118 21.39 23.80 -1.55
CA ASP A 118 20.31 24.37 -0.72
C ASP A 118 18.93 24.00 -1.26
N GLU A 119 18.73 24.12 -2.57
CA GLU A 119 17.48 23.76 -3.25
C GLU A 119 17.23 22.24 -3.17
N ALA A 120 18.28 21.44 -3.34
CA ALA A 120 18.24 19.99 -3.21
C ALA A 120 17.86 19.57 -1.79
N GLU A 121 18.49 20.16 -0.76
CA GLU A 121 18.11 19.90 0.63
C GLU A 121 16.64 20.25 0.89
N GLU A 122 16.17 21.40 0.40
CA GLU A 122 14.76 21.80 0.56
C GLU A 122 13.82 20.79 -0.12
N ALA A 123 14.16 20.34 -1.34
CA ALA A 123 13.41 19.35 -2.08
C ALA A 123 13.32 18.01 -1.34
N TYR A 124 14.44 17.49 -0.82
CA TYR A 124 14.44 16.25 -0.03
C TYR A 124 13.68 16.40 1.29
N ARG A 125 13.83 17.53 2.00
CA ARG A 125 13.04 17.80 3.22
C ARG A 125 11.55 17.87 2.92
N ARG A 126 11.15 18.44 1.78
CA ARG A 126 9.76 18.43 1.29
C ARG A 126 9.28 17.02 0.99
N CYS A 127 10.13 16.18 0.40
CA CYS A 127 9.84 14.76 0.18
C CYS A 127 9.57 14.03 1.50
N LEU A 128 10.44 14.21 2.50
CA LEU A 128 10.27 13.62 3.84
C LEU A 128 8.94 14.02 4.49
N ARG A 129 8.57 15.31 4.42
CA ARG A 129 7.30 15.78 5.00
C ARG A 129 6.07 15.13 4.35
N LYS A 130 6.12 14.89 3.04
CA LYS A 130 4.98 14.34 2.29
C LYS A 130 4.94 12.81 2.31
N TYR A 131 6.10 12.16 2.27
CA TYR A 131 6.22 10.73 1.98
C TYR A 131 7.09 9.95 2.97
N GLY A 132 7.58 10.57 4.05
CA GLY A 132 8.48 9.96 5.03
C GLY A 132 7.89 8.86 5.92
N LYS A 133 6.73 8.31 5.56
CA LYS A 133 6.16 7.10 6.21
C LYS A 133 6.76 5.81 5.65
N ASP A 134 7.33 5.86 4.44
CA ASP A 134 8.02 4.73 3.84
C ASP A 134 9.50 4.82 4.22
N ASP A 135 10.01 3.84 4.97
CA ASP A 135 11.37 3.87 5.52
C ASP A 135 12.44 3.95 4.42
N VAL A 136 12.24 3.25 3.29
CA VAL A 136 13.19 3.25 2.18
C VAL A 136 13.26 4.63 1.54
N LEU A 137 12.10 5.26 1.32
CA LEU A 137 12.05 6.60 0.78
C LEU A 137 12.59 7.64 1.77
N ALA A 138 12.27 7.47 3.05
CA ALA A 138 12.75 8.35 4.10
C ALA A 138 14.27 8.28 4.22
N PHE A 139 14.86 7.09 4.13
CA PHE A 139 16.30 6.91 4.08
C PHE A 139 16.92 7.57 2.85
N ALA A 140 16.34 7.38 1.66
CA ALA A 140 16.84 7.98 0.42
C ALA A 140 16.84 9.52 0.48
N ALA A 141 15.75 10.15 0.93
CA ALA A 141 15.70 11.59 1.10
C ALA A 141 16.67 12.09 2.18
N THR A 142 16.78 11.37 3.30
CA THR A 142 17.75 11.68 4.37
C THR A 142 19.18 11.61 3.86
N SER A 143 19.48 10.61 3.04
CA SER A 143 20.79 10.46 2.39
C SER A 143 21.08 11.60 1.43
N GLY A 144 20.11 12.03 0.62
CA GLY A 144 20.24 13.20 -0.24
C GLY A 144 20.55 14.48 0.55
N ILE A 145 19.89 14.70 1.69
CA ILE A 145 20.20 15.83 2.58
C ILE A 145 21.61 15.71 3.16
N GLY A 146 22.01 14.50 3.58
CA GLY A 146 23.36 14.22 4.07
C GLY A 146 24.43 14.59 3.05
N VAL A 147 24.27 14.16 1.80
CA VAL A 147 25.19 14.54 0.69
C VAL A 147 25.23 16.05 0.52
N CYS A 148 24.08 16.74 0.54
CA CYS A 148 24.06 18.20 0.46
C CYS A 148 24.82 18.86 1.63
N LEU A 149 24.76 18.30 2.84
CA LEU A 149 25.46 18.82 4.02
C LEU A 149 26.97 18.56 3.93
N GLU A 150 27.38 17.37 3.49
CA GLU A 150 28.77 16.98 3.28
C GLU A 150 29.46 17.88 2.24
N ASP A 151 28.82 18.13 1.10
CA ASP A 151 29.35 19.02 0.05
C ASP A 151 29.50 20.48 0.55
N ARG A 152 28.71 20.88 1.56
CA ARG A 152 28.83 22.19 2.25
C ARG A 152 29.79 22.16 3.45
N GLY A 153 30.48 21.04 3.69
CA GLY A 153 31.42 20.88 4.80
C GLY A 153 30.79 20.69 6.18
N ARG A 154 29.47 20.47 6.25
CA ARG A 154 28.68 20.33 7.49
C ARG A 154 28.59 18.87 7.92
N TYR A 155 29.75 18.23 8.09
CA TYR A 155 29.84 16.79 8.35
C TYR A 155 29.22 16.35 9.68
N GLU A 156 29.34 17.16 10.74
CA GLU A 156 28.72 16.85 12.04
C GLU A 156 27.20 16.79 11.94
N GLU A 157 26.60 17.73 11.20
CA GLU A 157 25.15 17.77 11.00
C GLU A 157 24.65 16.61 10.13
N ALA A 158 25.42 16.21 9.11
CA ALA A 158 25.14 15.01 8.33
C ALA A 158 25.18 13.76 9.23
N ALA A 159 26.19 13.62 10.08
CA ALA A 159 26.30 12.49 11.01
C ALA A 159 25.15 12.44 12.02
N ASP A 160 24.75 13.59 12.57
CA ASP A 160 23.61 13.68 13.48
C ASP A 160 22.29 13.34 12.79
N LEU A 161 22.11 13.78 11.55
CA LEU A 161 20.96 13.42 10.73
C LEU A 161 20.84 11.90 10.54
N TYR A 162 21.93 11.23 10.16
CA TYR A 162 21.93 9.78 10.00
C TYR A 162 21.67 9.04 11.32
N ARG A 163 22.25 9.52 12.43
CA ARG A 163 21.98 8.95 13.77
C ARG A 163 20.52 9.12 14.17
N GLU A 164 19.93 10.27 13.89
CA GLU A 164 18.53 10.55 14.19
C GLU A 164 17.60 9.63 13.38
N PHE A 165 17.92 9.40 12.11
CA PHE A 165 17.21 8.43 11.27
C PHE A 165 17.28 7.02 11.87
N ALA A 166 18.49 6.51 12.16
CA ALA A 166 18.68 5.17 12.73
C ALA A 166 17.96 4.99 14.09
N ARG A 167 17.92 6.04 14.92
CA ARG A 167 17.18 6.02 16.20
C ARG A 167 15.66 5.96 16.01
N ARG A 168 15.12 6.65 14.99
CA ARG A 168 13.68 6.66 14.70
C ARG A 168 13.22 5.40 13.98
N HIS A 169 14.10 4.76 13.23
CA HIS A 169 13.81 3.57 12.44
C HIS A 169 14.70 2.38 12.87
N PRO A 170 14.59 1.89 14.11
CA PRO A 170 15.48 0.83 14.63
C PRO A 170 15.28 -0.53 13.95
N GLU A 171 14.12 -0.74 13.31
CA GLU A 171 13.75 -1.95 12.57
C GLU A 171 14.04 -1.82 11.06
N SER A 172 14.46 -0.63 10.61
CA SER A 172 14.83 -0.41 9.21
C SER A 172 16.10 -1.23 8.90
N PRO A 173 16.12 -2.02 7.82
CA PRO A 173 17.33 -2.73 7.40
C PRO A 173 18.39 -1.79 6.79
N LEU A 174 18.06 -0.50 6.60
CA LEU A 174 18.89 0.59 6.09
C LEU A 174 19.35 1.50 7.22
#